data_AF-A0A6V7HTP0-F1
#
_entry.id   AF-A0A6V7HTP0-F1
#
_cell.length_a   1.000
_cell.length_b   1.000
_cell.length_c   1.000
_cell.angle_alpha   90.00
_cell.angle_beta   90.00
_cell.angle_gamma   90.00
#
_symmetry.space_group_name_H-M   'P 1'
#
loop_
_entity.id
_entity.type
_entity.pdbx_description
1 polymer ?
#
loop_
_entity_poly.entity_id
_entity_poly.type
_entity_poly.pdbx_seq_one_letter_code
_entity_poly.pdbx_strand_id
1 'polypeptide(L)'
;WFPAKFVELLDERSKQYTCAGDDAVSEAVTDLVRGTLCPAIKAVLEHGMKRPTFLGGPCHPWLFIEEASTREVEKDFNSVYSRLVLCKTYRLDEDGKVLTPEE
;
A
#
# COMPACT_ATOMS: atom_id res chain seq x y z
N TRP A 1 5.40 -0.94 14.68
CA TRP A 1 5.50 -2.27 14.04
C TRP A 1 4.65 -2.30 12.77
N PHE A 2 3.47 -1.65 12.80
CA PHE A 2 2.73 -1.23 11.62
C PHE A 2 3.22 0.14 11.11
N PRO A 3 3.18 0.45 9.80
CA PRO A 3 3.72 1.70 9.26
C PRO A 3 3.08 2.93 9.91
N ALA A 4 3.91 3.97 10.11
CA ALA A 4 3.55 5.15 10.89
C ALA A 4 2.52 6.05 10.21
N LYS A 5 2.33 5.91 8.90
CA LYS A 5 1.37 6.68 8.11
C LYS A 5 0.46 5.67 7.40
N PHE A 6 -0.86 5.81 7.57
CA PHE A 6 -1.78 5.15 6.68
C PHE A 6 -1.52 5.67 5.26
N VAL A 7 -1.63 4.76 4.30
CA VAL A 7 -1.34 5.04 2.88
C VAL A 7 -2.15 6.25 2.44
N GLU A 8 -1.53 7.14 1.65
CA GLU A 8 -2.25 8.24 1.02
C GLU A 8 -3.30 7.65 0.06
N LEU A 9 -4.55 8.04 0.24
CA LEU A 9 -5.64 7.59 -0.62
C LEU A 9 -5.43 8.15 -2.02
N LEU A 10 -5.04 7.29 -2.96
CA LEU A 10 -4.72 7.70 -4.34
C LEU A 10 -5.97 7.95 -5.21
N ASP A 11 -7.14 7.42 -4.80
CA ASP A 11 -8.41 7.66 -5.49
C ASP A 11 -9.61 7.52 -4.54
N GLU A 12 -10.38 8.61 -4.38
CA GLU A 12 -11.58 8.68 -3.54
C GLU A 12 -12.88 8.73 -4.36
N ARG A 13 -12.79 8.75 -5.70
CA ARG A 13 -13.99 8.86 -6.54
C ARG A 13 -14.93 7.68 -6.28
N SER A 14 -16.20 8.00 -6.00
CA SER A 14 -17.28 7.04 -5.73
C SER A 14 -17.13 6.19 -4.45
N LYS A 15 -16.27 6.57 -3.51
CA LYS A 15 -16.18 5.93 -2.20
C LYS A 15 -17.02 6.67 -1.17
N GLN A 16 -17.84 5.95 -0.40
CA GLN A 16 -18.60 6.52 0.72
C GLN A 16 -17.83 6.32 2.02
N TYR A 17 -16.79 7.13 2.22
CA TYR A 17 -16.10 7.19 3.51
C TYR A 17 -16.86 8.05 4.50
N THR A 18 -16.71 7.74 5.79
CA THR A 18 -17.29 8.52 6.89
C THR A 18 -16.16 9.20 7.65
N CYS A 19 -16.43 10.36 8.23
CA CYS A 19 -15.46 11.09 9.05
C CYS A 19 -15.01 10.31 10.31
N ALA A 20 -15.71 9.24 10.69
CA ALA A 20 -15.30 8.40 11.81
C ALA A 20 -14.01 7.61 11.54
N GLY A 21 -13.63 7.45 10.26
CA GLY A 21 -12.40 6.78 9.84
C GLY A 21 -11.19 7.71 9.69
N ASP A 22 -11.38 9.02 9.82
CA ASP A 22 -10.34 10.04 9.66
C ASP A 22 -9.65 10.30 11.01
N ASP A 23 -8.35 10.00 11.11
CA ASP A 23 -7.57 10.16 12.32
C ASP A 23 -7.23 11.62 12.66
N ALA A 24 -7.37 12.54 11.70
CA ALA A 24 -7.29 13.98 11.96
C ALA A 24 -8.59 14.54 12.57
N VAL A 25 -9.72 13.86 12.38
CA VAL A 25 -11.04 14.26 12.91
C VAL A 25 -11.40 13.52 14.19
N SER A 26 -11.05 12.23 14.28
CA SER A 26 -11.43 11.35 15.39
C SER A 26 -10.24 10.49 15.83
N GLU A 27 -9.58 10.86 16.92
CA GLU A 27 -8.48 10.07 17.51
C GLU A 27 -8.91 8.66 17.93
N ALA A 28 -10.21 8.43 18.15
CA ALA A 28 -10.74 7.11 18.51
C ALA A 28 -10.42 6.03 17.46
N VAL A 29 -10.33 6.38 16.17
CA VAL A 29 -9.93 5.42 15.13
C VAL A 29 -8.47 5.02 15.30
N THR A 30 -7.61 5.96 15.71
CA THR A 30 -6.20 5.71 16.00
C THR A 30 -6.05 4.73 17.16
N ASP A 31 -6.80 4.91 18.24
CA ASP A 31 -6.76 4.01 19.40
C ASP A 31 -7.29 2.61 19.07
N LEU A 32 -8.39 2.53 18.32
CA LEU A 32 -8.93 1.24 17.88
C LEU A 32 -7.92 0.50 16.99
N VAL A 33 -7.34 1.18 16.01
CA VAL A 33 -6.41 0.55 15.08
C VAL A 33 -5.07 0.27 15.74
N ARG A 34 -4.39 1.28 16.30
CA ARG A 34 -3.03 1.13 16.86
C ARG A 34 -3.02 0.44 18.22
N GLY A 35 -4.04 0.67 19.03
CA GLY A 35 -4.13 0.12 20.39
C GLY A 35 -4.73 -1.28 20.46
N THR A 36 -5.61 -1.65 19.53
CA THR A 36 -6.32 -2.95 19.59
C THR A 36 -6.05 -3.83 18.38
N LEU A 37 -6.41 -3.39 17.17
CA LEU A 37 -6.30 -4.21 15.97
C LEU A 37 -4.85 -4.57 15.66
N CYS A 38 -3.96 -3.57 15.74
CA CYS A 38 -2.57 -3.75 15.41
C CYS A 38 -1.92 -4.81 16.33
N PRO A 39 -1.96 -4.71 17.67
CA PRO A 39 -1.43 -5.74 18.55
C PRO A 39 -1.98 -7.14 18.27
N ALA A 40 -3.27 -7.27 17.93
CA ALA A 40 -3.87 -8.56 17.57
C ALA A 40 -3.25 -9.15 16.29
N ILE A 41 -3.12 -8.35 15.22
CA ILE A 41 -2.47 -8.78 13.98
C ILE A 41 -1.00 -9.13 14.24
N LYS A 42 -0.30 -8.31 15.03
CA LYS A 42 1.09 -8.58 15.42
C LYS A 42 1.21 -9.94 16.09
N ALA A 43 0.35 -10.25 17.05
CA ALA A 43 0.37 -11.54 17.75
C ALA A 43 0.16 -12.72 16.79
N VAL A 44 -0.73 -12.57 15.80
CA VAL A 44 -0.93 -13.58 14.75
C VAL A 44 0.32 -13.75 13.89
N LEU A 45 0.95 -12.65 13.46
CA LEU A 45 2.14 -12.71 12.61
C LEU A 45 3.37 -13.23 13.36
N GLU A 46 3.50 -12.91 14.66
CA GLU A 46 4.57 -13.41 15.52
C GLU A 46 4.39 -14.88 15.91
N HIS A 47 3.17 -15.42 15.76
CA HIS A 47 2.89 -16.80 16.09
C HIS A 47 3.68 -17.76 15.19
N GLY A 48 4.62 -18.49 15.79
CA GLY A 48 5.48 -19.45 15.08
C GLY A 48 6.70 -18.81 14.40
N MET A 49 6.95 -17.51 14.58
CA MET A 49 8.19 -16.90 14.11
C MET A 49 9.39 -17.47 14.87
N LYS A 50 10.46 -17.80 14.13
CA LYS A 50 11.72 -18.23 14.73
C LYS A 50 12.30 -17.07 15.53
N ARG A 51 12.74 -17.32 16.77
CA ARG A 51 13.37 -16.26 17.56
C ARG A 51 14.67 -15.82 16.87
N PRO A 52 14.97 -14.50 16.84
CA PRO A 52 16.26 -14.04 16.35
C PRO A 52 17.37 -14.67 17.19
N THR A 53 18.22 -15.47 16.57
CA THR A 53 19.42 -16.03 17.20
C THR A 53 20.53 -14.97 17.22
N PHE A 54 21.48 -15.07 18.13
CA PHE A 54 22.61 -14.12 18.24
C PHE A 54 23.43 -13.99 16.93
N LEU A 55 23.47 -15.04 16.12
CA LEU A 55 24.10 -15.07 14.78
C LEU A 55 23.08 -14.96 13.62
N GLY A 56 21.79 -14.80 13.93
CA GLY A 56 20.70 -14.75 12.94
C GLY A 56 20.31 -13.32 12.61
N GLY A 57 19.88 -13.12 11.37
CA GLY A 57 19.36 -11.83 10.89
C GLY A 57 18.09 -11.37 11.63
N PRO A 58 17.62 -10.14 11.33
CA PRO A 58 16.42 -9.59 11.96
C PRO A 58 15.22 -10.52 11.72
N CYS A 59 14.45 -10.81 12.78
CA CYS A 59 13.19 -11.52 12.68
C CYS A 59 12.08 -10.59 13.16
N HIS A 60 11.30 -10.06 12.22
CA HIS A 60 10.24 -9.09 12.49
C HIS A 60 9.07 -9.33 11.51
N PRO A 61 7.80 -9.22 11.96
CA PRO A 61 6.62 -9.41 11.10
C PRO A 61 6.62 -8.62 9.79
N TRP A 62 7.29 -7.47 9.76
CA TRP A 62 7.45 -6.64 8.56
C TRP A 62 8.05 -7.40 7.38
N LEU A 63 9.03 -8.28 7.62
CA LEU A 63 9.69 -9.04 6.54
C LEU A 63 8.71 -9.96 5.81
N PHE A 64 7.73 -10.51 6.54
CA PHE A 64 6.67 -11.30 5.93
C PHE A 64 5.74 -10.44 5.07
N ILE A 65 5.34 -9.27 5.58
CA ILE A 65 4.48 -8.33 4.85
C ILE A 65 5.18 -7.86 3.58
N GLU A 66 6.46 -7.48 3.67
CA GLU A 66 7.27 -7.00 2.56
C GLU A 66 7.43 -8.05 1.45
N GLU A 67 7.75 -9.30 1.81
CA GLU A 67 7.84 -10.41 0.87
C GLU A 67 6.49 -10.70 0.20
N ALA A 68 5.40 -10.75 0.98
CA ALA A 68 4.05 -11.00 0.45
C ALA A 68 3.59 -9.86 -0.48
N SER A 69 3.84 -8.61 -0.11
CA SER A 69 3.52 -7.44 -0.93
C SER A 69 4.31 -7.43 -2.24
N THR A 70 5.61 -7.75 -2.20
CA THR A 70 6.44 -7.85 -3.41
C THR A 70 5.87 -8.89 -4.37
N ARG A 71 5.56 -10.09 -3.88
CA ARG A 71 4.98 -11.17 -4.71
C ARG A 71 3.62 -10.81 -5.31
N GLU A 72 2.80 -10.04 -4.60
CA GLU A 72 1.51 -9.62 -5.13
C GLU A 72 1.67 -8.60 -6.27
N VAL A 73 2.55 -7.62 -6.08
CA VAL A 73 2.84 -6.58 -7.07
C VAL A 73 3.51 -7.16 -8.33
N GLU A 74 4.36 -8.18 -8.18
CA GLU A 74 5.02 -8.87 -9.30
C GLU A 74 4.04 -9.43 -10.33
N LYS A 75 2.83 -9.82 -9.92
CA LYS A 75 1.80 -10.35 -10.85
C LYS A 75 1.37 -9.32 -11.88
N ASP A 76 1.38 -8.05 -11.50
CA ASP A 76 0.95 -6.95 -12.36
C ASP A 76 2.07 -6.41 -13.24
N PHE A 77 3.33 -6.86 -13.06
CA PHE A 77 4.48 -6.36 -13.82
C PHE A 77 4.31 -6.53 -15.32
N ASN A 78 3.81 -7.66 -15.79
CA ASN A 78 3.58 -7.86 -17.22
C ASN A 78 2.55 -6.87 -17.78
N SER A 79 1.46 -6.63 -17.04
CA SER A 79 0.41 -5.69 -17.42
C SER A 79 0.92 -4.25 -17.48
N VAL A 80 1.65 -3.83 -16.45
CA VAL A 80 2.29 -2.50 -16.37
C VAL A 80 3.34 -2.33 -17.46
N TYR A 81 4.20 -3.32 -17.64
CA TYR A 81 5.24 -3.31 -18.67
C TYR A 81 4.64 -3.21 -20.08
N SER A 82 3.62 -4.02 -20.39
CA SER A 82 2.89 -3.93 -21.66
C SER A 82 2.29 -2.54 -21.88
N ARG A 83 1.64 -1.95 -20.86
CA ARG A 83 1.11 -0.59 -20.94
C ARG A 83 2.19 0.46 -21.20
N LEU A 84 3.31 0.41 -20.47
CA LEU A 84 4.43 1.33 -20.66
C LEU A 84 5.04 1.21 -22.06
N VAL A 85 5.22 -0.02 -22.56
CA VAL A 85 5.72 -0.26 -23.92
C VAL A 85 4.74 0.28 -24.96
N LEU A 86 3.43 0.09 -24.77
CA LEU A 86 2.42 0.66 -25.66
C LEU A 86 2.44 2.19 -25.66
N CYS A 87 2.43 2.83 -24.49
CA CYS A 87 2.53 4.29 -24.37
C CYS A 87 3.78 4.84 -25.07
N LYS A 88 4.93 4.17 -24.88
CA LYS A 88 6.19 4.53 -25.54
C LYS A 88 6.17 4.31 -27.06
N THR A 89 5.62 3.18 -27.52
CA THR A 89 5.60 2.82 -28.94
C THR A 89 4.70 3.75 -29.74
N TYR A 90 3.55 4.10 -29.17
CA TYR A 90 2.54 4.95 -29.83
C TYR A 90 2.64 6.43 -29.45
N ARG A 91 3.64 6.83 -28.65
CA ARG A 91 3.82 8.20 -28.12
C ARG A 91 2.51 8.79 -27.58
N LEU A 92 1.69 7.98 -26.91
CA LEU A 92 0.36 8.37 -26.43
C LEU A 92 0.43 9.52 -25.41
N ASP A 93 1.56 9.65 -24.72
CA ASP A 93 1.83 10.76 -23.80
C ASP A 93 2.03 12.10 -24.53
N GLU A 94 2.34 12.08 -25.84
CA GLU A 94 2.47 13.26 -26.68
C GLU A 94 1.16 13.66 -27.37
N ASP A 95 0.31 12.69 -27.72
CA ASP A 95 -1.02 12.94 -28.30
C ASP A 95 -2.02 13.52 -27.28
N GLY A 96 -1.74 13.38 -25.97
CA GLY A 96 -2.51 14.03 -24.90
C GLY A 96 -2.36 15.56 -24.83
N LYS A 97 -1.51 16.18 -25.66
CA LYS A 97 -1.31 17.64 -25.70
C LYS A 97 -2.09 18.38 -26.81
N VAL A 98 -2.88 17.70 -27.63
CA VAL A 98 -3.62 18.37 -28.72
C VAL A 98 -5.10 18.10 -28.62
N LEU A 99 -5.79 18.88 -27.78
CA LEU A 99 -7.11 19.46 -28.06
C LEU A 99 -7.25 20.75 -27.24
N THR A 100 -6.44 21.77 -27.55
CA THR A 100 -6.93 23.14 -27.37
C THR A 100 -8.04 23.34 -28.41
N PRO A 101 -9.26 23.73 -28.02
CA PRO A 101 -10.26 24.11 -29.00
C PRO A 101 -9.75 25.38 -29.68
N GLU A 102 -9.28 25.26 -30.91
CA GLU A 102 -9.05 26.42 -31.76
C GLU A 102 -10.42 26.97 -32.18
N GLU A 103 -10.71 28.20 -31.73
CA GLU A 103 -11.71 29.12 -32.29
C GLU A 103 -11.26 29.69 -33.63
#